data_AF-A0A2R8F9W7-F1
#
_entry.id   AF-A0A2R8F9W7-F1
#
_cell.length_a   1.000
_cell.length_b   1.000
_cell.length_c   1.000
_cell.angle_alpha   90.00
_cell.angle_beta   90.00
_cell.angle_gamma   90.00
#
_symmetry.space_group_name_H-M   'P 1'
#
loop_
_entity.id
_entity.type
_entity.pdbx_description
1 polymer ?
#
loop_
_entity_poly.entity_id
_entity_poly.type
_entity_poly.pdbx_seq_one_letter_code
_entity_poly.pdbx_strand_id
1 'polypeptide(L)'
;MKKSENSLTFNIRSFFPRDVLCVEQLRKEMSWEEASAKIPRLPRGWYELMGLSKEDRIDFCLDFWCSVLGVKHNESPSICRFFSLLETIEVYIYRLDQGPYQVKMFYIFRDARCGFQGEPPFLDSLGSRLPPLGDNHYQKFFSIHNGFGKWEDEGIFPLRSLAKVQQQLRQQLVLLNKVHPEENCYSLGVFPFYGYEEPFTYQCFLFDPEIRRDLPSPNVFLNEESLKHRSLEAIELFHLTTSYYSSFLSWLENYLHSEGVYNE
;
A
#
# COMPACT_ATOMS: atom_id res chain seq x y z
N MET A 1 -31.99 -32.56 -28.10
CA MET A 1 -30.56 -32.76 -27.78
C MET A 1 -29.71 -31.84 -28.66
N LYS A 2 -29.29 -30.69 -28.14
CA LYS A 2 -28.17 -29.90 -28.67
C LYS A 2 -27.33 -29.51 -27.47
N LYS A 3 -26.15 -30.14 -27.34
CA LYS A 3 -25.14 -29.77 -26.36
C LYS A 3 -24.55 -28.43 -26.80
N SER A 4 -24.66 -27.42 -25.95
CA SER A 4 -23.86 -26.20 -26.04
C SER A 4 -22.59 -26.47 -25.24
N GLU A 5 -21.49 -26.69 -25.94
CA GLU A 5 -20.15 -26.61 -25.38
C GLU A 5 -19.77 -25.13 -25.38
N ASN A 6 -20.06 -24.43 -24.28
CA ASN A 6 -19.42 -23.15 -24.01
C ASN A 6 -18.05 -23.43 -23.40
N SER A 7 -17.04 -23.58 -24.26
CA SER A 7 -15.64 -23.45 -23.87
C SER A 7 -15.40 -22.01 -23.43
N LEU A 8 -15.48 -21.75 -22.12
CA LEU A 8 -14.88 -20.57 -21.51
C LEU A 8 -13.36 -20.72 -21.59
N THR A 9 -12.80 -20.34 -22.74
CA THR A 9 -11.37 -20.08 -22.89
C THR A 9 -11.05 -18.89 -22.00
N PHE A 10 -10.59 -19.18 -20.77
CA PHE A 10 -9.85 -18.23 -19.95
C PHE A 10 -8.69 -17.71 -20.80
N ASN A 11 -8.83 -16.46 -21.25
CA ASN A 11 -7.83 -15.76 -22.02
C ASN A 11 -6.74 -15.35 -21.01
N ILE A 12 -5.85 -16.28 -20.68
CA ILE A 12 -4.62 -16.02 -19.94
C ILE A 12 -3.75 -15.18 -20.88
N ARG A 13 -4.01 -13.88 -20.94
CA ARG A 13 -3.02 -12.94 -21.45
C ARG A 13 -1.80 -13.12 -20.55
N SER A 14 -0.69 -13.52 -21.15
CA SER A 14 0.60 -13.60 -20.49
C SER A 14 0.85 -12.30 -19.72
N PHE A 15 0.85 -12.38 -18.38
CA PHE A 15 1.18 -11.27 -17.47
C PHE A 15 2.68 -10.96 -17.42
N PHE A 16 3.46 -11.47 -18.38
CA PHE A 16 4.88 -11.22 -18.43
C PHE A 16 5.14 -9.84 -19.03
N PRO A 17 5.86 -8.95 -18.32
CA PRO A 17 6.23 -7.67 -18.86
C PRO A 17 7.03 -7.86 -20.16
N ARG A 18 6.68 -7.07 -21.18
CA ARG A 18 7.38 -7.08 -22.48
C ARG A 18 8.80 -6.55 -22.36
N ASP A 19 8.96 -5.52 -21.54
CA ASP A 19 10.24 -4.90 -21.26
C ASP A 19 10.40 -4.78 -19.75
N VAL A 20 11.57 -5.15 -19.24
CA VAL A 20 12.00 -4.91 -17.86
C VAL A 20 13.40 -4.32 -17.91
N LEU A 21 13.58 -3.16 -17.29
CA LEU A 21 14.84 -2.44 -17.22
C LEU A 21 15.17 -2.19 -15.75
N CYS A 22 16.36 -2.61 -15.32
CA CYS A 22 16.91 -2.22 -14.03
C CYS A 22 17.44 -0.78 -14.14
N VAL A 23 17.02 0.11 -13.25
CA VAL A 23 17.45 1.53 -13.28
C VAL A 23 18.95 1.66 -13.07
N GLU A 24 19.56 0.80 -12.26
CA GLU A 24 21.02 0.77 -12.06
C GLU A 24 21.79 0.49 -13.36
N GLN A 25 21.26 -0.38 -14.23
CA GLN A 25 21.83 -0.62 -15.55
C GLN A 25 21.55 0.55 -16.50
N LEU A 26 20.31 1.06 -16.51
CA LEU A 26 19.90 2.18 -17.35
C LEU A 26 20.78 3.43 -17.12
N ARG A 27 21.20 3.69 -15.88
CA ARG A 27 22.12 4.78 -15.52
C ARG A 27 23.48 4.70 -16.20
N LYS A 28 23.93 3.51 -16.58
CA LYS A 28 25.22 3.33 -17.28
C LYS A 28 25.12 3.72 -18.75
N GLU A 29 23.90 3.79 -19.29
CA GLU A 29 23.63 3.99 -20.71
C GLU A 29 23.00 5.34 -21.02
N MET A 30 22.25 5.93 -20.08
CA MET A 30 21.44 7.13 -20.31
C MET A 30 21.57 8.14 -19.17
N SER A 31 21.59 9.43 -19.51
CA SER A 31 21.50 10.51 -18.53
C SER A 31 20.08 10.62 -17.94
N TRP A 32 19.93 11.39 -16.86
CA TRP A 32 18.63 11.68 -16.27
C TRP A 32 17.68 12.37 -17.26
N GLU A 33 18.17 13.33 -18.04
CA GLU A 33 17.38 14.09 -19.01
C GLU A 33 16.80 13.16 -20.08
N GLU A 34 17.60 12.22 -20.57
CA GLU A 34 17.17 11.20 -21.54
C GLU A 34 16.19 10.21 -20.91
N ALA A 35 16.49 9.74 -19.70
CA ALA A 35 15.66 8.78 -18.97
C ALA A 35 14.28 9.38 -18.63
N SER A 36 14.23 10.63 -18.17
CA SER A 36 13.00 11.33 -17.82
C SER A 36 12.13 11.67 -19.03
N ALA A 37 12.73 11.97 -20.18
CA ALA A 37 12.01 12.13 -21.43
C ALA A 37 11.35 10.81 -21.89
N LYS A 38 12.05 9.68 -21.73
CA LYS A 38 11.55 8.34 -22.11
C LYS A 38 10.56 7.75 -21.10
N ILE A 39 10.80 7.98 -19.81
CA ILE A 39 10.02 7.43 -18.68
C ILE A 39 9.65 8.58 -17.73
N PRO A 40 8.65 9.41 -18.06
CA PRO A 40 8.30 10.60 -17.27
C PRO A 40 7.83 10.30 -15.84
N ARG A 41 7.48 9.04 -15.54
CA ARG A 41 7.05 8.60 -14.20
C ARG A 41 8.19 8.17 -13.29
N LEU A 42 9.42 8.04 -13.80
CA LEU A 42 10.58 7.69 -12.99
C LEU A 42 10.91 8.87 -12.07
N PRO A 43 10.90 8.71 -10.74
CA PRO A 43 11.32 9.79 -9.85
C PRO A 43 12.82 10.03 -9.98
N ARG A 44 13.23 11.30 -10.04
CA ARG A 44 14.65 11.69 -10.08
C ARG A 44 15.42 11.12 -8.89
N GLY A 45 14.85 11.22 -7.68
CA GLY A 45 15.46 10.67 -6.47
C GLY A 45 15.70 9.17 -6.55
N TRP A 46 14.80 8.40 -7.18
CA TRP A 46 14.98 6.96 -7.39
C TRP A 46 16.05 6.67 -8.43
N TYR A 47 16.11 7.45 -9.50
CA TYR A 47 17.21 7.37 -10.46
C TYR A 47 18.54 7.63 -9.76
N GLU A 48 18.69 8.72 -9.02
CA GLU A 48 19.92 9.09 -8.31
C GLU A 48 20.32 8.07 -7.23
N LEU A 49 19.36 7.53 -6.47
CA LEU A 49 19.56 6.50 -5.46
C LEU A 49 20.27 5.26 -6.02
N MET A 50 19.94 4.84 -7.24
CA MET A 50 20.58 3.69 -7.91
C MET A 50 22.05 3.95 -8.32
N GLY A 51 22.58 5.15 -8.08
CA GLY A 51 24.01 5.45 -8.20
C GLY A 51 24.82 5.15 -6.94
N LEU A 52 24.16 4.90 -5.80
CA LEU A 52 24.83 4.62 -4.52
C LEU A 52 25.15 3.12 -4.37
N SER A 53 25.99 2.78 -3.40
CA SER A 53 26.22 1.37 -3.01
C SER A 53 24.94 0.77 -2.41
N LYS A 54 24.84 -0.58 -2.36
CA LYS A 54 23.65 -1.24 -1.77
C LYS A 54 23.42 -0.83 -0.31
N GLU A 55 24.49 -0.72 0.47
CA GLU A 55 24.45 -0.32 1.87
C GLU A 55 23.98 1.13 2.02
N ASP A 56 24.58 2.06 1.26
CA ASP A 56 24.18 3.48 1.28
C ASP A 56 22.71 3.69 0.86
N ARG A 57 22.18 2.87 -0.06
CA ARG A 57 20.76 2.92 -0.46
C ARG A 57 19.86 2.59 0.73
N ILE A 58 20.20 1.54 1.49
CA ILE A 58 19.42 1.10 2.65
C ILE A 58 19.45 2.17 3.73
N ASP A 59 20.63 2.67 4.09
CA ASP A 59 20.79 3.69 5.12
C ASP A 59 20.07 4.99 4.75
N PHE A 60 20.25 5.45 3.51
CA PHE A 60 19.56 6.64 3.01
C PHE A 60 18.04 6.48 3.04
N CYS A 61 17.51 5.34 2.60
CA CYS A 61 16.08 5.10 2.60
C CYS A 61 15.50 4.99 4.02
N LEU A 62 16.22 4.38 4.96
CA LEU A 62 15.82 4.34 6.37
C LEU A 62 15.72 5.77 6.94
N ASP A 63 16.78 6.57 6.79
CA ASP A 63 16.80 7.96 7.27
C ASP A 63 15.69 8.80 6.60
N PHE A 64 15.46 8.60 5.30
CA PHE A 64 14.39 9.26 4.57
C PHE A 64 13.00 8.88 5.12
N TRP A 65 12.73 7.60 5.35
CA TRP A 65 11.46 7.13 5.94
C TRP A 65 11.24 7.74 7.33
N CYS A 66 12.25 7.68 8.20
CA CYS A 66 12.20 8.26 9.54
C CYS A 66 11.93 9.78 9.48
N SER A 67 12.63 10.51 8.61
CA SER A 67 12.46 11.95 8.43
C SER A 67 11.05 12.30 7.94
N VAL A 68 10.52 11.59 6.95
CA VAL A 68 9.18 11.87 6.39
C VAL A 68 8.09 11.58 7.41
N LEU A 69 8.18 10.43 8.08
CA LEU A 69 7.21 10.04 9.11
C LEU A 69 7.36 10.89 10.38
N GLY A 70 8.51 11.54 10.59
CA GLY A 70 8.78 12.37 11.76
C GLY A 70 9.02 11.54 13.01
N VAL A 71 9.65 10.37 12.84
CA VAL A 71 10.00 9.43 13.91
C VAL A 71 11.51 9.31 14.01
N LYS A 72 12.02 9.02 15.21
CA LYS A 72 13.43 8.66 15.39
C LYS A 72 13.61 7.14 15.28
N HIS A 73 14.84 6.72 14.96
CA HIS A 73 15.24 5.32 14.90
C HIS A 73 14.82 4.52 16.16
N ASN A 74 15.03 5.09 17.35
CA ASN A 74 14.67 4.44 18.63
C ASN A 74 13.16 4.46 18.94
N GLU A 75 12.37 5.27 18.25
CA GLU A 75 10.93 5.40 18.42
C GLU A 75 10.15 4.48 17.46
N SER A 76 10.82 3.89 16.47
CA SER A 76 10.21 2.97 15.50
C SER A 76 11.07 1.73 15.23
N PRO A 77 11.16 0.79 16.21
CA PRO A 77 12.03 -0.37 16.13
C PRO A 77 11.67 -1.32 14.97
N SER A 78 10.39 -1.39 14.58
CA SER A 78 9.97 -2.27 13.48
C SER A 78 10.42 -1.75 12.12
N ILE A 79 10.43 -0.42 11.92
CA ILE A 79 10.99 0.20 10.71
C ILE A 79 12.50 -0.08 10.64
N CYS A 80 13.23 0.15 11.73
CA CYS A 80 14.67 -0.12 11.77
C CYS A 80 14.98 -1.60 11.51
N ARG A 81 14.21 -2.50 12.14
CA ARG A 81 14.32 -3.95 11.91
C ARG A 81 14.08 -4.30 10.44
N PHE A 82 13.02 -3.76 9.82
CA PHE A 82 12.73 -3.97 8.41
C PHE A 82 13.93 -3.63 7.51
N PHE A 83 14.54 -2.45 7.68
CA PHE A 83 15.71 -2.07 6.88
C PHE A 83 16.95 -2.91 7.19
N SER A 84 17.14 -3.34 8.44
CA SER A 84 18.28 -4.20 8.83
C SER A 84 18.26 -5.60 8.18
N LEU A 85 17.09 -6.04 7.72
CA LEU A 85 16.87 -7.34 7.08
C LEU A 85 17.01 -7.30 5.55
N LEU A 86 17.12 -6.10 4.97
CA LEU A 86 17.31 -5.92 3.53
C LEU A 86 18.70 -6.38 3.09
N GLU A 87 18.75 -7.00 1.92
CA GLU A 87 19.97 -7.17 1.13
C GLU A 87 20.20 -5.95 0.24
N THR A 88 19.13 -5.44 -0.37
CA THR A 88 19.21 -4.37 -1.35
C THR A 88 17.86 -3.68 -1.55
N ILE A 89 17.93 -2.47 -2.10
CA ILE A 89 16.80 -1.74 -2.65
C ILE A 89 17.07 -1.54 -4.14
N GLU A 90 16.12 -1.96 -4.97
CA GLU A 90 16.24 -1.92 -6.43
C GLU A 90 15.05 -1.18 -7.05
N VAL A 91 15.27 -0.57 -8.21
CA VAL A 91 14.21 0.10 -8.96
C VAL A 91 14.14 -0.50 -10.35
N TYR A 92 12.95 -0.99 -10.70
CA TYR A 92 12.67 -1.57 -12.00
C TYR A 92 11.64 -0.73 -12.76
N ILE A 93 11.87 -0.65 -14.07
CA ILE A 93 10.96 -0.06 -15.03
C ILE A 93 10.43 -1.20 -15.88
N TYR A 94 9.12 -1.32 -15.99
CA TYR A 94 8.53 -2.39 -16.78
C TYR A 94 7.31 -1.93 -17.57
N ARG A 95 6.97 -2.70 -18.59
CA ARG A 95 5.85 -2.41 -19.47
C ARG A 95 5.11 -3.70 -19.81
N LEU A 96 3.84 -3.80 -19.38
CA LEU A 96 3.02 -5.01 -19.60
C LEU A 96 2.53 -5.14 -21.04
N ASP A 97 2.18 -4.03 -21.70
CA ASP A 97 1.61 -4.00 -23.06
C ASP A 97 2.09 -2.75 -23.83
N GLN A 98 1.39 -2.29 -24.88
CA GLN A 98 1.65 -0.99 -25.53
C GLN A 98 1.36 0.25 -24.62
N GLY A 99 1.21 0.02 -23.31
CA GLY A 99 0.95 1.05 -22.31
C GLY A 99 2.19 1.83 -21.89
N PRO A 100 2.02 2.83 -21.00
CA PRO A 100 3.15 3.58 -20.46
C PRO A 100 4.05 2.66 -19.62
N TYR A 101 5.32 3.04 -19.53
CA TYR A 101 6.23 2.44 -18.55
C TYR A 101 5.69 2.65 -17.12
N GLN A 102 5.77 1.58 -16.34
CA GLN A 102 5.55 1.57 -14.90
C GLN A 102 6.91 1.49 -14.20
N VAL A 103 6.98 2.00 -12.97
CA VAL A 103 8.21 2.06 -12.19
C VAL A 103 7.86 1.57 -10.80
N LYS A 104 8.65 0.64 -10.26
CA LYS A 104 8.50 0.16 -8.88
C LYS A 104 9.84 0.10 -8.20
N MET A 105 9.83 0.43 -6.91
CA MET A 105 10.94 0.19 -6.00
C MET A 105 10.69 -1.12 -5.27
N PHE A 106 11.71 -1.95 -5.15
CA PHE A 106 11.67 -3.25 -4.50
C PHE A 106 12.64 -3.26 -3.31
N TYR A 107 12.12 -3.65 -2.17
CA TYR A 107 12.85 -3.87 -0.93
C TYR A 107 13.07 -5.37 -0.79
N ILE A 108 14.29 -5.83 -1.03
CA ILE A 108 14.61 -7.26 -1.15
C ILE A 108 15.31 -7.72 0.12
N PHE A 109 14.76 -8.72 0.81
CA PHE A 109 15.39 -9.31 2.00
C PHE A 109 16.52 -10.26 1.66
N ARG A 110 17.46 -10.43 2.60
CA ARG A 110 18.64 -11.31 2.47
C ARG A 110 18.32 -12.78 2.26
N ASP A 111 17.14 -13.23 2.67
CA ASP A 111 16.70 -14.60 2.44
C ASP A 111 16.02 -14.78 1.07
N ALA A 112 15.75 -13.69 0.34
CA ALA A 112 15.08 -13.63 -0.95
C ALA A 112 13.70 -14.33 -1.03
N ARG A 113 13.14 -14.76 0.12
CA ARG A 113 11.85 -15.47 0.17
C ARG A 113 10.68 -14.51 0.07
N CYS A 114 10.89 -13.27 0.48
CA CYS A 114 9.90 -12.23 0.48
C CYS A 114 10.55 -10.86 0.31
N GLY A 115 9.71 -9.88 0.05
CA GLY A 115 10.11 -8.50 -0.03
C GLY A 115 8.90 -7.61 -0.18
N PHE A 116 9.18 -6.32 -0.25
CA PHE A 116 8.15 -5.30 -0.42
C PHE A 116 8.37 -4.58 -1.74
N GLN A 117 7.30 -4.01 -2.25
CA GLN A 117 7.29 -3.15 -3.41
C GLN A 117 6.59 -1.84 -3.07
N GLY A 118 7.09 -0.76 -3.66
CA GLY A 118 6.52 0.57 -3.53
C GLY A 118 6.36 1.23 -4.89
N GLU A 119 5.22 1.90 -5.06
CA GLU A 119 4.93 2.75 -6.21
C GLU A 119 5.61 4.13 -6.05
N PRO A 120 5.83 4.86 -7.16
CA PRO A 120 6.44 6.18 -7.14
C PRO A 120 5.71 7.13 -6.19
N PRO A 121 6.43 8.00 -5.44
CA PRO A 121 5.79 8.94 -4.53
C PRO A 121 4.83 9.88 -5.24
N PHE A 122 3.79 10.29 -4.54
CA PHE A 122 2.84 11.28 -5.02
C PHE A 122 3.21 12.67 -4.48
N LEU A 123 3.96 13.43 -5.29
CA LEU A 123 4.51 14.74 -4.93
C LEU A 123 3.44 15.85 -4.82
N ASP A 124 2.27 15.65 -5.41
CA ASP A 124 1.11 16.57 -5.38
C ASP A 124 0.12 16.27 -4.23
N SER A 125 0.57 15.55 -3.18
CA SER A 125 -0.29 15.09 -2.07
C SER A 125 -0.99 16.22 -1.31
N LEU A 126 -0.48 17.45 -1.40
CA LEU A 126 -1.07 18.65 -0.80
C LEU A 126 -2.38 19.10 -1.47
N GLY A 127 -2.65 18.69 -2.71
CA GLY A 127 -3.88 19.06 -3.45
C GLY A 127 -5.01 18.03 -3.36
N SER A 128 -4.67 16.78 -3.06
CA SER A 128 -5.63 15.69 -2.92
C SER A 128 -6.35 15.75 -1.58
N ARG A 129 -7.66 16.07 -1.61
CA ARG A 129 -8.53 16.08 -0.44
C ARG A 129 -8.85 14.64 -0.01
N LEU A 130 -7.91 14.02 0.72
CA LEU A 130 -8.26 12.90 1.58
C LEU A 130 -9.28 13.37 2.62
N PRO A 131 -10.11 12.47 3.15
CA PRO A 131 -10.96 12.80 4.29
C PRO A 131 -10.09 13.30 5.45
N PRO A 132 -10.65 14.05 6.40
CA PRO A 132 -9.93 14.46 7.59
C PRO A 132 -9.73 13.25 8.53
N LEU A 133 -8.93 12.26 8.11
CA LEU A 133 -8.71 10.98 8.81
C LEU A 133 -8.02 11.15 10.17
N GLY A 134 -7.44 12.32 10.44
CA GLY A 134 -6.72 12.59 11.69
C GLY A 134 -5.32 12.01 11.74
N ASP A 135 -4.87 11.31 10.67
CA ASP A 135 -3.52 10.76 10.58
C ASP A 135 -2.68 11.48 9.54
N ASN A 136 -1.72 12.27 10.01
CA ASN A 136 -0.75 12.92 9.14
C ASN A 136 0.30 11.93 8.61
N HIS A 137 0.58 10.81 9.29
CA HIS A 137 1.56 9.83 8.85
C HIS A 137 1.08 9.13 7.57
N TYR A 138 -0.20 8.80 7.46
CA TYR A 138 -0.75 8.23 6.23
C TYR A 138 -0.59 9.18 5.04
N GLN A 139 -0.89 10.47 5.24
CA GLN A 139 -0.71 11.49 4.21
C GLN A 139 0.76 11.67 3.82
N LYS A 140 1.65 11.73 4.81
CA LYS A 140 3.10 11.82 4.61
C LYS A 140 3.66 10.58 3.90
N PHE A 141 3.12 9.39 4.18
CA PHE A 141 3.58 8.15 3.56
C PHE A 141 3.47 8.18 2.03
N PHE A 142 2.49 8.90 1.47
CA PHE A 142 2.40 9.11 0.01
C PHE A 142 3.61 9.83 -0.61
N SER A 143 4.39 10.57 0.19
CA SER A 143 5.66 11.16 -0.26
C SER A 143 6.83 10.17 -0.27
N ILE A 144 6.66 9.01 0.37
CA ILE A 144 7.55 7.86 0.28
C ILE A 144 7.09 6.96 -0.87
N HIS A 145 5.85 6.47 -0.77
CA HIS A 145 5.24 5.55 -1.72
C HIS A 145 3.75 5.83 -1.91
N ASN A 146 3.32 5.94 -3.16
CA ASN A 146 1.90 6.00 -3.50
C ASN A 146 1.33 4.62 -3.80
N GLY A 147 1.36 3.77 -2.79
CA GLY A 147 1.06 2.35 -2.88
C GLY A 147 2.27 1.53 -2.44
N PHE A 148 2.07 0.62 -1.50
CA PHE A 148 3.16 -0.15 -0.88
C PHE A 148 2.65 -1.46 -0.31
N GLY A 149 3.30 -2.58 -0.63
CA GLY A 149 2.89 -3.88 -0.13
C GLY A 149 3.98 -4.92 -0.25
N LYS A 150 3.73 -6.11 0.27
CA LYS A 150 4.53 -7.30 -0.02
C LYS A 150 4.44 -7.63 -1.53
N TRP A 151 5.40 -8.36 -2.11
CA TRP A 151 5.43 -8.62 -3.56
C TRP A 151 4.12 -9.17 -4.16
N GLU A 152 3.42 -10.02 -3.43
CA GLU A 152 2.14 -10.64 -3.84
C GLU A 152 0.90 -9.93 -3.28
N ASP A 153 1.10 -8.85 -2.53
CA ASP A 153 0.03 -8.10 -1.86
C ASP A 153 -0.38 -6.87 -2.69
N GLU A 154 -1.69 -6.60 -2.74
CA GLU A 154 -2.22 -5.32 -3.27
C GLU A 154 -1.77 -4.14 -2.41
N GLY A 155 -1.57 -4.38 -1.11
CA GLY A 155 -0.90 -3.50 -0.18
C GLY A 155 -1.72 -2.28 0.23
N ILE A 156 -1.01 -1.25 0.67
CA ILE A 156 -1.55 0.08 0.88
C ILE A 156 -2.01 0.60 -0.48
N PHE A 157 -3.26 1.05 -0.56
CA PHE A 157 -3.85 1.45 -1.82
C PHE A 157 -3.24 2.76 -2.35
N PRO A 158 -2.91 2.85 -3.66
CA PRO A 158 -2.54 4.11 -4.28
C PRO A 158 -3.71 5.09 -4.21
N LEU A 159 -3.40 6.39 -4.10
CA LEU A 159 -4.40 7.46 -3.99
C LEU A 159 -5.48 7.40 -5.09
N ARG A 160 -5.09 7.00 -6.31
CA ARG A 160 -6.00 6.90 -7.47
C ARG A 160 -6.98 5.73 -7.39
N SER A 161 -6.69 4.69 -6.61
CA SER A 161 -7.62 3.55 -6.45
C SER A 161 -8.58 3.75 -5.29
N LEU A 162 -8.30 4.64 -4.33
CA LEU A 162 -9.11 4.81 -3.12
C LEU A 162 -10.61 5.03 -3.40
N ALA A 163 -10.97 5.78 -4.44
CA ALA A 163 -12.38 5.96 -4.80
C ALA A 163 -13.05 4.66 -5.26
N LYS A 164 -12.35 3.85 -6.05
CA LYS A 164 -12.82 2.53 -6.51
C LYS A 164 -12.95 1.59 -5.32
N VAL A 165 -11.91 1.53 -4.47
CA VAL A 165 -11.90 0.67 -3.27
C VAL A 165 -13.02 1.05 -2.31
N GLN A 166 -13.24 2.35 -2.07
CA GLN A 166 -14.33 2.84 -1.24
C GLN A 166 -15.70 2.42 -1.78
N GLN A 167 -15.88 2.45 -3.10
CA GLN A 167 -17.11 1.99 -3.76
C GLN A 167 -17.27 0.47 -3.64
N GLN A 168 -16.19 -0.31 -3.78
CA GLN A 168 -16.23 -1.77 -3.64
C GLN A 168 -16.57 -2.18 -2.21
N LEU A 169 -15.94 -1.55 -1.20
CA LEU A 169 -16.29 -1.75 0.20
C LEU A 169 -17.78 -1.48 0.44
N ARG A 170 -18.32 -0.39 -0.12
CA ARG A 170 -19.76 -0.09 -0.02
C ARG A 170 -20.62 -1.21 -0.57
N GLN A 171 -20.32 -1.69 -1.77
CA GLN A 171 -21.09 -2.74 -2.44
C GLN A 171 -21.11 -4.01 -1.59
N GLN A 172 -19.97 -4.37 -1.00
CA GLN A 172 -19.87 -5.53 -0.12
C GLN A 172 -20.68 -5.35 1.17
N LEU A 173 -20.63 -4.18 1.80
CA LEU A 173 -21.43 -3.88 2.98
C LEU A 173 -22.94 -3.93 2.69
N VAL A 174 -23.37 -3.48 1.51
CA VAL A 174 -24.77 -3.59 1.06
C VAL A 174 -25.16 -5.06 0.87
N LEU A 175 -24.31 -5.86 0.21
CA LEU A 175 -24.56 -7.30 -0.01
C LEU A 175 -24.67 -8.07 1.31
N LEU A 176 -23.91 -7.67 2.32
CA LEU A 176 -23.93 -8.25 3.67
C LEU A 176 -25.08 -7.70 4.55
N ASN A 177 -25.98 -6.87 4.00
CA ASN A 177 -27.05 -6.18 4.73
C ASN A 177 -26.54 -5.40 5.95
N LYS A 178 -25.35 -4.81 5.86
CA LYS A 178 -24.77 -3.97 6.92
C LYS A 178 -25.12 -2.51 6.76
N VAL A 179 -25.46 -2.08 5.54
CA VAL A 179 -25.81 -0.70 5.21
C VAL A 179 -26.90 -0.66 4.17
N HIS A 180 -27.68 0.42 4.17
CA HIS A 180 -28.68 0.63 3.12
C HIS A 180 -28.00 0.99 1.78
N PRO A 181 -28.58 0.59 0.64
CA PRO A 181 -28.04 0.94 -0.69
C PRO A 181 -27.88 2.44 -0.93
N GLU A 182 -28.64 3.29 -0.24
CA GLU A 182 -28.59 4.75 -0.38
C GLU A 182 -27.49 5.41 0.48
N GLU A 183 -26.93 4.68 1.45
CA GLU A 183 -25.85 5.18 2.33
C GLU A 183 -24.49 5.18 1.62
N ASN A 184 -23.64 6.13 1.97
CA ASN A 184 -22.28 6.26 1.45
C ASN A 184 -21.29 5.71 2.50
N CYS A 185 -20.17 5.08 2.11
CA CYS A 185 -19.13 4.71 3.08
C CYS A 185 -18.65 5.88 3.96
N TYR A 186 -18.76 7.12 3.47
CA TYR A 186 -18.54 8.31 4.30
C TYR A 186 -19.51 8.46 5.47
N SER A 187 -20.78 8.12 5.29
CA SER A 187 -21.76 8.11 6.38
C SER A 187 -21.54 6.93 7.33
N LEU A 188 -20.73 5.95 6.95
CA LEU A 188 -20.38 4.80 7.78
C LEU A 188 -19.17 5.05 8.68
N GLY A 189 -18.51 6.22 8.54
CA GLY A 189 -17.31 6.52 9.31
C GLY A 189 -16.10 5.64 8.98
N VAL A 190 -16.08 4.92 7.84
CA VAL A 190 -14.98 4.01 7.47
C VAL A 190 -14.27 4.41 6.17
N PHE A 191 -12.94 4.34 6.17
CA PHE A 191 -12.10 4.62 4.99
C PHE A 191 -10.99 3.57 4.82
N PRO A 192 -11.06 2.69 3.80
CA PRO A 192 -10.06 1.67 3.54
C PRO A 192 -8.77 2.29 3.04
N PHE A 193 -7.65 1.77 3.51
CA PHE A 193 -6.32 2.19 3.04
C PHE A 193 -5.40 1.02 2.71
N TYR A 194 -5.73 -0.19 3.15
CA TYR A 194 -4.98 -1.41 2.88
C TYR A 194 -5.96 -2.57 2.75
N GLY A 195 -5.66 -3.58 1.93
CA GLY A 195 -6.49 -4.77 1.85
C GLY A 195 -6.36 -5.55 0.55
N TYR A 196 -7.25 -6.52 0.40
CA TYR A 196 -7.40 -7.38 -0.77
C TYR A 196 -8.85 -7.34 -1.25
N GLU A 197 -9.04 -7.29 -2.57
CA GLU A 197 -10.38 -7.50 -3.15
C GLU A 197 -10.89 -8.93 -2.85
N GLU A 198 -10.02 -9.93 -3.00
CA GLU A 198 -10.31 -11.34 -2.75
C GLU A 198 -9.14 -11.99 -1.98
N PRO A 199 -9.33 -12.47 -0.74
CA PRO A 199 -10.57 -12.46 0.05
C PRO A 199 -10.93 -11.06 0.59
N PHE A 200 -12.22 -10.75 0.76
CA PHE A 200 -12.70 -9.47 1.32
C PHE A 200 -12.04 -9.16 2.67
N THR A 201 -11.02 -8.31 2.62
CA THR A 201 -10.15 -8.04 3.77
C THR A 201 -9.60 -6.63 3.66
N TYR A 202 -9.97 -5.76 4.59
CA TYR A 202 -9.59 -4.35 4.56
C TYR A 202 -9.12 -3.87 5.93
N GLN A 203 -8.03 -3.10 5.95
CA GLN A 203 -7.75 -2.19 7.05
C GLN A 203 -8.38 -0.83 6.73
N CYS A 204 -9.21 -0.35 7.65
CA CYS A 204 -9.96 0.89 7.49
C CYS A 204 -9.69 1.85 8.63
N PHE A 205 -9.50 3.14 8.33
CA PHE A 205 -9.64 4.19 9.32
C PHE A 205 -11.08 4.29 9.80
N LEU A 206 -11.27 4.52 11.10
CA LEU A 206 -12.53 4.98 11.65
C LEU A 206 -12.46 6.49 11.85
N PHE A 207 -13.39 7.23 11.23
CA PHE A 207 -13.48 8.68 11.36
C PHE A 207 -14.80 9.19 11.93
N ASP A 208 -15.50 8.34 12.68
CA ASP A 208 -16.61 8.76 13.52
C ASP A 208 -16.13 9.79 14.58
N PRO A 209 -16.80 10.96 14.71
CA PRO A 209 -16.43 12.00 15.67
C PRO A 209 -16.45 11.58 17.15
N GLU A 210 -17.32 10.66 17.55
CA GLU A 210 -17.42 10.18 18.94
C GLU A 210 -16.24 9.29 19.29
N ILE A 211 -15.89 8.34 18.41
CA ILE A 211 -14.70 7.49 18.57
C ILE A 211 -13.43 8.36 18.58
N ARG A 212 -13.39 9.36 17.70
CA ARG A 212 -12.21 10.22 17.54
C ARG A 212 -11.94 11.18 18.68
N ARG A 213 -12.85 11.27 19.64
CA ARG A 213 -12.65 12.03 20.88
C ARG A 213 -11.48 11.49 21.70
N ASP A 214 -11.37 10.16 21.80
CA ASP A 214 -10.39 9.47 22.64
C ASP A 214 -9.25 8.86 21.82
N LEU A 215 -9.50 8.55 20.54
CA LEU A 215 -8.53 7.94 19.63
C LEU A 215 -8.39 8.82 18.37
N PRO A 216 -7.28 9.52 18.13
CA PRO A 216 -7.23 10.54 17.07
C PRO A 216 -7.30 9.98 15.65
N SER A 217 -6.76 8.77 15.40
CA SER A 217 -6.88 8.07 14.11
C SER A 217 -6.85 6.53 14.21
N PRO A 218 -7.84 5.94 14.88
CA PRO A 218 -7.94 4.49 15.00
C PRO A 218 -8.17 3.87 13.63
N ASN A 219 -7.58 2.69 13.44
CA ASN A 219 -7.91 1.84 12.32
C ASN A 219 -8.23 0.42 12.76
N VAL A 220 -9.13 -0.22 12.03
CA VAL A 220 -9.68 -1.54 12.34
C VAL A 220 -9.62 -2.45 11.12
N PHE A 221 -9.46 -3.74 11.40
CA PHE A 221 -9.50 -4.78 10.40
C PHE A 221 -10.94 -5.26 10.14
N LEU A 222 -11.35 -5.25 8.88
CA LEU A 222 -12.67 -5.68 8.40
C LEU A 222 -12.51 -6.88 7.46
N ASN A 223 -13.26 -7.95 7.73
CA ASN A 223 -13.41 -9.09 6.84
C ASN A 223 -14.82 -9.69 6.97
N GLU A 224 -15.15 -10.71 6.19
CA GLU A 224 -16.48 -11.33 6.26
C GLU A 224 -16.82 -11.86 7.66
N GLU A 225 -15.85 -12.46 8.34
CA GLU A 225 -16.04 -13.04 9.67
C GLU A 225 -16.31 -11.96 10.72
N SER A 226 -15.54 -10.87 10.70
CA SER A 226 -15.75 -9.73 11.58
C SER A 226 -17.13 -9.15 11.32
N LEU A 227 -17.56 -9.02 10.07
CA LEU A 227 -18.88 -8.48 9.75
C LEU A 227 -20.04 -9.45 10.04
N LYS A 228 -19.86 -10.78 9.98
CA LYS A 228 -20.93 -11.75 10.29
C LYS A 228 -21.55 -11.55 11.67
N HIS A 229 -20.72 -11.26 12.66
CA HIS A 229 -21.13 -11.16 14.06
C HIS A 229 -21.43 -9.73 14.53
N ARG A 230 -21.35 -8.72 13.65
CA ARG A 230 -21.29 -7.29 14.06
C ARG A 230 -22.20 -6.39 13.23
N SER A 231 -22.82 -5.37 13.84
CA SER A 231 -23.38 -4.22 13.11
C SER A 231 -22.32 -3.11 13.00
N LEU A 232 -22.52 -2.12 12.13
CA LEU A 232 -21.61 -0.99 12.04
C LEU A 232 -21.60 -0.13 13.31
N GLU A 233 -22.73 0.02 14.02
CA GLU A 233 -22.72 0.70 15.33
C GLU A 233 -21.91 -0.10 16.36
N ALA A 234 -21.91 -1.43 16.25
CA ALA A 234 -21.07 -2.27 17.11
C ALA A 234 -19.59 -2.17 16.74
N ILE A 235 -19.23 -1.98 15.44
CA ILE A 235 -17.84 -1.81 14.94
C ILE A 235 -17.10 -0.72 15.71
N GLU A 236 -17.82 0.34 16.10
CA GLU A 236 -17.29 1.42 16.91
C GLU A 236 -16.78 0.95 18.27
N LEU A 237 -17.43 -0.04 18.89
CA LEU A 237 -17.03 -0.63 20.17
C LEU A 237 -15.87 -1.63 20.03
N PHE A 238 -15.46 -2.01 18.81
CA PHE A 238 -14.37 -2.98 18.59
C PHE A 238 -12.96 -2.42 18.71
N HIS A 239 -12.78 -1.10 18.86
CA HIS A 239 -11.49 -0.55 19.31
C HIS A 239 -11.05 -1.16 20.66
N LEU A 240 -11.96 -1.79 21.40
CA LEU A 240 -11.72 -2.54 22.64
C LEU A 240 -11.26 -4.00 22.42
N THR A 241 -11.03 -4.47 21.18
CA THR A 241 -10.62 -5.85 20.84
C THR A 241 -9.35 -5.92 19.98
N THR A 242 -8.73 -7.11 19.90
CA THR A 242 -7.33 -7.39 19.47
C THR A 242 -6.96 -7.14 18.00
N SER A 243 -7.73 -6.36 17.23
CA SER A 243 -7.47 -6.10 15.80
C SER A 243 -7.60 -4.61 15.45
N TYR A 244 -7.14 -3.77 16.37
CA TYR A 244 -7.16 -2.31 16.29
C TYR A 244 -5.73 -1.76 16.37
N TYR A 245 -5.51 -0.63 15.68
CA TYR A 245 -4.31 0.18 15.84
C TYR A 245 -4.70 1.63 16.10
N SER A 246 -3.95 2.30 16.97
CA SER A 246 -4.20 3.69 17.37
C SER A 246 -3.91 4.72 16.27
N SER A 247 -3.11 4.34 15.28
CA SER A 247 -2.67 5.19 14.18
C SER A 247 -2.20 4.35 12.99
N PHE A 248 -2.09 4.97 11.82
CA PHE A 248 -1.45 4.39 10.64
C PHE A 248 -0.01 3.93 10.94
N LEU A 249 0.76 4.74 11.68
CA LEU A 249 2.14 4.40 12.02
C LEU A 249 2.22 3.11 12.85
N SER A 250 1.37 2.96 13.87
CA SER A 250 1.35 1.74 14.68
C SER A 250 0.94 0.50 13.87
N TRP A 251 0.01 0.67 12.91
CA TRP A 251 -0.34 -0.38 11.97
C TRP A 251 0.83 -0.72 11.03
N LEU A 252 1.51 0.29 10.48
CA LEU A 252 2.64 0.12 9.57
C LEU A 252 3.79 -0.60 10.25
N GLU A 253 4.12 -0.23 11.48
CA GLU A 253 5.14 -0.93 12.26
C GLU A 253 4.80 -2.41 12.46
N ASN A 254 3.55 -2.74 12.76
CA ASN A 254 3.14 -4.13 12.84
C ASN A 254 3.16 -4.83 11.47
N TYR A 255 2.72 -4.16 10.40
CA TYR A 255 2.70 -4.71 9.04
C TYR A 255 4.11 -5.11 8.58
N LEU A 256 5.11 -4.26 8.85
CA LEU A 256 6.52 -4.52 8.58
C LEU A 256 7.12 -5.60 9.51
N HIS A 257 6.58 -5.74 10.72
CA HIS A 257 7.04 -6.71 11.73
C HIS A 257 6.45 -8.12 11.58
N SER A 258 5.23 -8.24 11.03
CA SER A 258 4.42 -9.48 11.09
C SER A 258 5.22 -10.78 10.84
N GLU A 259 5.34 -11.60 11.89
CA GLU A 259 6.27 -12.73 12.01
C GLU A 259 6.05 -13.90 11.05
N GLY A 260 4.91 -13.96 10.35
CA GLY A 260 4.70 -14.95 9.28
C GLY A 260 5.69 -14.80 8.11
N VAL A 261 6.49 -13.72 8.12
CA VAL A 261 7.54 -13.42 7.15
C VAL A 261 8.93 -13.84 7.67
N TYR A 262 9.10 -14.04 8.98
CA TYR A 262 10.42 -14.19 9.62
C TYR A 262 10.65 -15.52 10.34
N ASN A 263 9.59 -16.32 10.59
CA ASN A 263 9.64 -17.50 11.46
C ASN A 263 9.29 -18.85 10.79
N GLU A 264 9.45 -18.97 9.47
CA GLU A 264 9.61 -20.28 8.80
C GLU A 264 10.97 -20.37 8.12
#